data_AF-A0A6G6SB75-F1
#
_entry.id   AF-A0A6G6SB75-F1
#
_cell.length_a   1.000
_cell.length_b   1.000
_cell.length_c   1.000
_cell.angle_alpha   90.00
_cell.angle_beta   90.00
_cell.angle_gamma   90.00
#
_symmetry.space_group_name_H-M   'P 1'
#
loop_
_entity.id
_entity.type
_entity.pdbx_description
1 polymer ?
#
loop_
_entity_poly.entity_id
_entity_poly.type
_entity_poly.pdbx_seq_one_letter_code
_entity_poly.pdbx_strand_id
1 'polypeptide(L)'
;MNSLGVIETRGLTAAIQAADAACKAANVEIIGYRKVGSGLVSVCFQGEISAVRTAVDHGVDVVSQKELVIGSLVIARPEASVITKLLTIKGKKKAPIVAEKVQETAIEARVEAPVKNEIEHIEATKEIADLQAQNIASETKAVTDKAQSSKKELKPESRKGKK
;
A
#
# COMPACT_ATOMS: atom_id res chain seq x y z
N MET A 1 -12.10 -5.40 23.89
CA MET A 1 -11.72 -3.98 24.02
C MET A 1 -10.45 -3.82 23.22
N ASN A 2 -10.46 -2.98 22.19
CA ASN A 2 -9.45 -3.05 21.15
C ASN A 2 -8.24 -2.17 21.50
N SER A 3 -7.05 -2.67 21.23
CA SER A 3 -5.79 -1.94 21.36
C SER A 3 -5.63 -0.92 20.22
N LEU A 4 -4.75 0.06 20.42
CA LEU A 4 -4.45 1.11 19.43
C LEU A 4 -3.00 0.98 18.97
N GLY A 5 -2.79 0.93 17.66
CA GLY A 5 -1.48 1.06 17.03
C GLY A 5 -1.40 2.37 16.26
N VAL A 6 -0.24 3.02 16.25
CA VAL A 6 0.03 4.21 15.45
C VAL A 6 1.39 4.08 14.78
N ILE A 7 1.47 4.37 13.49
CA ILE A 7 2.72 4.55 12.75
C ILE A 7 2.73 5.97 12.20
N GLU A 8 3.76 6.75 12.53
CA GLU A 8 3.96 8.09 12.01
C GLU A 8 5.14 8.11 11.03
N THR A 9 4.89 8.65 9.84
CA THR A 9 5.88 8.78 8.78
C THR A 9 5.94 10.21 8.25
N ARG A 10 7.06 10.53 7.61
CA ARG A 10 7.23 11.69 6.74
C ARG A 10 6.85 11.28 5.32
N GLY A 11 5.78 11.88 4.82
CA GLY A 11 5.19 11.60 3.51
C GLY A 11 4.06 10.59 3.57
N LEU A 12 3.05 10.79 2.72
CA LEU A 12 1.87 9.93 2.64
C LEU A 12 2.19 8.57 2.00
N THR A 13 3.12 8.52 1.05
CA THR A 13 3.50 7.28 0.37
C THR A 13 4.09 6.24 1.33
N ALA A 14 5.00 6.68 2.21
CA ALA A 14 5.55 5.82 3.26
C ALA A 14 4.46 5.34 4.23
N ALA A 15 3.50 6.22 4.57
CA ALA A 15 2.37 5.88 5.43
C ALA A 15 1.50 4.78 4.80
N ILE A 16 1.21 4.89 3.49
CA ILE A 16 0.43 3.89 2.74
C ILE A 16 1.16 2.56 2.68
N GLN A 17 2.46 2.57 2.40
CA GLN A 17 3.29 1.35 2.37
C GLN A 17 3.31 0.66 3.74
N ALA A 18 3.50 1.42 4.82
CA ALA A 18 3.46 0.88 6.18
C ALA A 18 2.07 0.31 6.52
N ALA A 19 1.00 0.98 6.11
CA ALA A 19 -0.37 0.55 6.38
C ALA A 19 -0.76 -0.74 5.64
N ASP A 20 -0.39 -0.85 4.36
CA ASP A 20 -0.59 -2.08 3.58
C ASP A 20 0.17 -3.26 4.19
N ALA A 21 1.43 -3.04 4.56
CA ALA A 21 2.25 -4.05 5.23
C ALA A 21 1.71 -4.46 6.60
N ALA A 22 1.19 -3.51 7.38
CA ALA A 22 0.61 -3.75 8.69
C ALA A 22 -0.66 -4.61 8.61
N CYS A 23 -1.59 -4.28 7.71
CA CYS A 23 -2.83 -5.04 7.51
C CYS A 23 -2.59 -6.44 6.94
N LYS A 24 -1.51 -6.65 6.17
CA LYS A 24 -1.12 -7.98 5.69
C LYS A 24 -0.48 -8.84 6.75
N ALA A 25 0.18 -8.24 7.74
CA ALA A 25 0.92 -8.96 8.78
C ALA A 25 0.02 -9.53 9.87
N ALA A 26 -1.08 -8.86 10.20
CA ALA A 26 -1.98 -9.29 11.26
C ALA A 26 -3.42 -8.79 11.05
N ASN A 27 -4.37 -9.39 11.77
CA ASN A 27 -5.76 -8.99 11.74
C ASN A 27 -5.99 -7.67 12.49
N VAL A 28 -5.81 -6.55 11.81
CA VAL A 28 -6.03 -5.19 12.31
C VAL A 28 -6.85 -4.37 11.33
N GLU A 29 -7.59 -3.39 11.85
CA GLU A 29 -8.39 -2.46 11.05
C GLU A 29 -7.77 -1.06 11.06
N ILE A 30 -7.70 -0.41 9.91
CA ILE A 30 -7.30 1.00 9.82
C ILE A 30 -8.50 1.86 10.21
N ILE A 31 -8.42 2.46 11.39
CA ILE A 31 -9.47 3.34 11.92
C ILE A 31 -9.37 4.77 11.37
N GLY A 32 -8.21 5.14 10.83
CA GLY A 32 -8.04 6.41 10.15
C GLY A 32 -6.58 6.83 10.03
N TYR A 33 -6.38 7.97 9.39
CA TYR A 33 -5.08 8.61 9.30
C TYR A 33 -5.19 10.12 9.61
N ARG A 34 -4.07 10.73 9.96
CA ARG A 34 -3.96 12.14 10.33
C ARG A 34 -2.76 12.77 9.65
N LYS A 35 -2.94 14.02 9.24
CA LYS A 35 -1.87 14.88 8.74
C LYS A 35 -1.81 16.10 9.64
N VAL A 36 -0.67 16.33 10.29
CA VAL A 36 -0.50 17.46 11.21
C VAL A 36 0.22 18.65 10.56
N GLY A 37 0.80 18.44 9.36
CA GLY A 37 1.61 19.43 8.64
C GLY A 37 3.04 18.96 8.46
N SER A 38 3.88 19.75 7.76
CA SER A 38 5.31 19.45 7.55
C SER A 38 5.61 18.07 6.95
N GLY A 39 4.66 17.52 6.20
CA GLY A 39 4.74 16.18 5.64
C GLY A 39 4.52 15.04 6.64
N LEU A 40 4.21 15.31 7.91
CA LEU A 40 3.94 14.27 8.91
C LEU A 40 2.56 13.66 8.72
N VAL A 41 2.52 12.34 8.64
CA VAL A 41 1.32 11.53 8.47
C VAL A 41 1.34 10.39 9.47
N SER A 42 0.28 10.28 10.28
CA SER A 42 0.11 9.19 11.24
C SER A 42 -1.06 8.30 10.81
N VAL A 43 -0.86 6.99 10.78
CA VAL A 43 -1.91 5.99 10.50
C VAL A 43 -2.22 5.24 11.77
N CYS A 44 -3.50 5.08 12.07
CA CYS A 44 -3.99 4.45 13.30
C CYS A 44 -4.66 3.11 12.99
N PHE A 45 -4.39 2.11 13.81
CA PHE A 45 -4.89 0.73 13.70
C PHE A 45 -5.61 0.31 14.98
N GLN A 46 -6.63 -0.54 14.85
CA GLN A 46 -7.26 -1.24 15.98
C GLN A 46 -7.27 -2.75 15.80
N GLY A 47 -7.21 -3.46 16.92
CA GLY A 47 -7.32 -4.92 16.96
C GLY A 47 -6.98 -5.47 18.34
N GLU A 48 -6.72 -6.77 18.40
CA GLU A 48 -6.15 -7.42 19.59
C GLU A 48 -4.69 -6.96 19.81
N ILE A 49 -4.23 -6.94 21.07
CA ILE A 49 -2.90 -6.40 21.42
C ILE A 49 -1.75 -7.08 20.65
N SER A 50 -1.80 -8.39 20.49
CA SER A 50 -0.80 -9.14 19.75
C SER A 50 -0.82 -8.79 18.26
N ALA A 51 -2.01 -8.72 17.66
CA ALA A 51 -2.18 -8.35 16.26
C ALA A 51 -1.68 -6.93 15.99
N VAL A 52 -2.05 -5.97 16.84
CA VAL A 52 -1.59 -4.58 16.72
C VAL A 52 -0.08 -4.47 16.85
N ARG A 53 0.54 -5.21 17.78
CA ARG A 53 1.99 -5.20 17.94
C ARG A 53 2.70 -5.72 16.68
N THR A 54 2.28 -6.88 16.18
CA THR A 54 2.84 -7.49 14.96
C THR A 54 2.64 -6.60 13.75
N ALA A 55 1.45 -6.00 13.59
CA ALA A 55 1.14 -5.10 12.49
C ALA A 55 2.05 -3.86 12.49
N VAL A 56 2.24 -3.24 13.66
CA VAL A 56 3.08 -2.04 13.80
C VAL A 56 4.56 -2.36 13.55
N ASP A 57 5.07 -3.44 14.13
CA ASP A 57 6.48 -3.84 13.96
C ASP A 57 6.77 -4.14 12.48
N HIS A 58 5.93 -4.94 11.81
CA HIS A 58 6.08 -5.25 10.38
C HIS A 58 5.87 -4.03 9.47
N GLY A 59 4.89 -3.18 9.80
CA GLY A 59 4.60 -1.95 9.05
C GLY A 59 5.77 -0.98 9.05
N VAL A 60 6.50 -0.87 10.16
CA VAL A 60 7.73 -0.05 10.26
C VAL A 60 8.88 -0.67 9.46
N ASP A 61 9.03 -2.00 9.50
CA ASP A 61 10.16 -2.68 8.86
C ASP A 61 10.12 -2.68 7.33
N VAL A 62 8.92 -2.69 6.73
CA VAL A 62 8.76 -2.70 5.26
C VAL A 62 9.08 -1.36 4.60
N VAL A 63 9.09 -0.25 5.35
CA VAL A 63 9.41 1.07 4.80
C VAL A 63 10.89 1.14 4.40
N SER A 64 11.16 1.17 3.10
CA SER A 64 12.51 1.08 2.53
C SER A 64 13.47 2.15 3.06
N GLN A 65 12.95 3.37 3.25
CA GLN A 65 13.69 4.48 3.84
C GLN A 65 13.28 4.65 5.30
N LYS A 66 14.02 4.01 6.21
CA LYS A 66 13.69 4.04 7.65
C LYS A 66 13.67 5.45 8.25
N GLU A 67 14.41 6.41 7.68
CA GLU A 67 14.36 7.82 8.10
C GLU A 67 13.02 8.53 7.83
N LEU A 68 12.18 7.94 6.97
CA LEU A 68 10.80 8.41 6.80
C LEU A 68 9.91 7.98 7.96
N VAL A 69 10.25 6.95 8.72
CA VAL A 69 9.49 6.58 9.92
C VAL A 69 9.93 7.49 11.06
N ILE A 70 9.00 8.30 11.55
CA ILE A 70 9.24 9.25 12.63
C ILE A 70 9.03 8.59 13.99
N GLY A 71 8.04 7.69 14.08
CA GLY A 71 7.79 6.94 15.29
C GLY A 71 6.68 5.90 15.14
N SER A 72 6.60 5.02 16.13
CA SER A 72 5.52 4.06 16.26
C SER A 72 5.09 3.93 17.72
N LEU A 73 3.83 3.58 17.95
CA LEU A 73 3.23 3.48 19.27
C LEU A 73 2.22 2.34 19.31
N VAL A 74 2.23 1.57 20.41
CA VAL A 74 1.23 0.54 20.69
C VAL A 74 0.70 0.76 22.10
N ILE A 75 -0.62 0.88 22.21
CA ILE A 75 -1.34 1.07 23.48
C ILE A 75 -2.30 -0.10 23.65
N ALA A 76 -2.06 -0.95 24.65
CA ALA A 76 -2.89 -2.14 24.89
C ALA A 76 -4.33 -1.80 25.26
N ARG A 77 -4.50 -0.77 26.10
CA ARG A 77 -5.80 -0.37 26.64
C ARG A 77 -5.98 1.14 26.54
N PRO A 78 -6.22 1.68 25.33
CA PRO A 78 -6.48 3.10 25.15
C PRO A 78 -7.79 3.51 25.84
N GLU A 79 -7.83 4.75 26.31
CA GLU A 79 -9.05 5.35 26.84
C GLU A 79 -10.02 5.66 25.67
N ALA A 80 -11.34 5.50 25.90
CA ALA A 80 -12.34 5.55 24.84
C ALA A 80 -12.51 6.96 24.23
N SER A 81 -12.37 8.02 25.02
CA SER A 81 -12.38 9.40 24.54
C SER A 81 -11.19 9.67 23.61
N VAL A 82 -10.02 9.11 23.90
CA VAL A 82 -8.82 9.23 23.04
C VAL A 82 -9.08 8.68 21.65
N ILE A 83 -9.61 7.46 21.55
CA ILE A 83 -9.95 6.85 20.26
C ILE A 83 -10.95 7.71 19.49
N THR A 84 -12.07 8.05 20.13
CA THR A 84 -13.16 8.82 19.49
C THR A 84 -12.67 10.19 19.03
N LYS A 85 -11.92 10.92 19.86
CA LYS A 85 -11.46 12.27 19.52
C LYS A 85 -10.34 12.25 18.49
N LEU A 86 -9.33 11.40 18.62
CA LEU A 86 -8.23 11.33 17.65
C LEU A 86 -8.77 11.04 16.24
N LEU A 87 -9.80 10.20 16.12
CA LEU A 87 -10.44 9.83 14.85
C LEU A 87 -11.47 10.84 14.32
N THR A 88 -11.94 11.78 15.13
CA THR A 88 -12.96 12.78 14.73
C THR A 88 -12.52 14.23 14.86
N ILE A 89 -11.29 14.54 15.28
CA ILE A 89 -10.73 15.91 15.21
C ILE A 89 -10.63 16.35 13.73
N LYS A 90 -11.73 16.90 13.23
CA LYS A 90 -11.78 17.77 12.06
C LYS A 90 -11.14 19.06 12.55
N GLY A 91 -9.97 19.42 12.00
CA GLY A 91 -9.28 20.65 12.40
C GLY A 91 -10.28 21.82 12.39
N LYS A 92 -10.45 22.50 13.53
CA LYS A 92 -11.20 23.75 13.55
C LYS A 92 -10.46 24.69 12.60
N LYS A 93 -11.00 24.91 11.39
CA LYS A 93 -10.51 25.99 10.54
C LYS A 93 -10.63 27.26 11.37
N LYS A 94 -9.51 27.90 11.71
CA LYS A 94 -9.54 29.26 12.21
C LYS A 94 -10.12 30.08 11.06
N ALA A 95 -11.33 30.61 11.24
CA ALA A 95 -11.98 31.42 10.21
C ALA A 95 -11.03 32.57 9.84
N PRO A 96 -10.85 32.92 8.55
CA PRO A 96 -10.18 34.14 8.20
C PRO A 96 -11.04 35.30 8.70
N ILE A 97 -10.43 36.16 9.51
CA ILE A 97 -10.99 37.47 9.85
C ILE A 97 -10.67 38.35 8.64
N VAL A 98 -11.69 38.70 7.86
CA VAL A 98 -12.14 40.06 7.50
C VAL A 98 -13.18 39.91 6.37
N ALA A 99 -14.28 40.63 6.58
CA ALA A 99 -15.48 40.67 5.75
C ALA A 99 -15.25 41.35 4.40
N GLU A 100 -15.95 40.88 3.37
CA GLU A 100 -16.81 41.77 2.59
C GLU A 100 -17.93 40.98 1.91
N LYS A 101 -19.13 41.55 1.99
CA LYS A 101 -20.40 41.01 1.54
C LYS A 101 -20.71 41.69 0.20
N VAL A 102 -20.75 40.95 -0.89
CA VAL A 102 -21.51 41.35 -2.08
C VAL A 102 -22.28 40.14 -2.57
N GLN A 103 -23.60 40.28 -2.53
CA GLN A 103 -24.59 39.38 -3.10
C GLN A 103 -24.69 39.71 -4.60
N GLU A 104 -24.78 38.70 -5.46
CA GLU A 104 -25.69 38.79 -6.59
C GLU A 104 -26.21 37.42 -7.00
N THR A 105 -27.48 37.41 -7.32
CA THR A 105 -28.42 36.30 -7.43
C THR A 105 -28.59 35.95 -8.91
N ALA A 106 -29.11 34.75 -9.17
CA ALA A 106 -29.64 34.23 -10.45
C ALA A 106 -28.61 33.56 -11.39
N ILE A 107 -28.79 32.25 -11.61
CA ILE A 107 -29.56 31.69 -12.75
C ILE A 107 -29.74 30.19 -12.45
N GLU A 108 -30.94 29.81 -12.00
CA GLU A 108 -31.49 28.47 -12.21
C GLU A 108 -32.72 28.64 -13.12
N ALA A 109 -32.63 28.14 -14.35
CA ALA A 109 -33.71 27.50 -15.10
C ALA A 109 -33.31 27.32 -16.58
N ARG A 110 -33.66 26.14 -17.14
CA ARG A 110 -33.70 25.75 -18.58
C ARG A 110 -32.35 25.21 -19.08
N VAL A 111 -32.19 23.92 -19.43
CA VAL A 111 -33.00 23.07 -20.33
C VAL A 111 -32.88 21.59 -19.91
N GLU A 112 -34.01 20.91 -19.75
CA GLU A 112 -34.13 19.45 -19.74
C GLU A 112 -34.22 18.87 -21.16
N ALA A 113 -33.78 17.61 -21.27
CA ALA A 113 -34.15 16.57 -22.25
C ALA A 113 -33.07 16.23 -23.34
N PRO A 114 -33.07 14.99 -23.88
CA PRO A 114 -32.10 13.95 -23.50
C PRO A 114 -31.30 13.43 -24.71
N VAL A 115 -30.01 13.11 -24.53
CA VAL A 115 -29.24 12.40 -25.57
C VAL A 115 -29.50 10.90 -25.42
N LYS A 116 -30.23 10.34 -26.38
CA LYS A 116 -30.42 8.90 -26.59
C LYS A 116 -29.09 8.31 -27.06
N ASN A 117 -28.56 7.35 -26.31
CA ASN A 117 -27.49 6.49 -26.79
C ASN A 117 -28.08 5.45 -27.73
N GLU A 118 -27.72 5.54 -29.01
CA GLU A 118 -27.84 4.45 -29.96
C GLU A 118 -26.74 3.43 -29.67
N ILE A 119 -27.12 2.21 -29.27
CA ILE A 119 -26.25 1.05 -29.29
C ILE A 119 -26.81 0.16 -30.40
N GLU A 120 -26.18 0.22 -31.57
CA GLU A 120 -26.37 -0.80 -32.59
C GLU A 120 -25.48 -2.01 -32.28
N HIS A 121 -26.12 -3.17 -32.30
CA HIS A 121 -25.53 -4.50 -32.25
C HIS A 121 -24.62 -4.75 -33.45
N ILE A 122 -23.40 -5.25 -33.21
CA ILE A 122 -22.80 -6.25 -34.11
C ILE A 122 -22.17 -7.35 -33.24
N GLU A 123 -22.87 -8.47 -33.19
CA GLU A 123 -22.34 -9.75 -32.76
C GLU A 123 -21.31 -10.24 -33.80
N ALA A 124 -20.04 -10.28 -33.41
CA ALA A 124 -19.01 -11.11 -34.05
C ALA A 124 -18.32 -11.94 -32.97
N THR A 125 -18.99 -13.05 -32.66
CA THR A 125 -18.49 -14.34 -32.21
C THR A 125 -16.97 -14.52 -32.07
N LYS A 126 -16.58 -14.91 -30.84
CA LYS A 126 -15.73 -16.08 -30.53
C LYS A 126 -14.58 -16.38 -31.51
N GLU A 127 -13.43 -15.72 -31.36
CA GLU A 127 -12.19 -16.24 -31.98
C GLU A 127 -10.87 -15.78 -31.32
N ILE A 128 -10.88 -15.30 -30.07
CA ILE A 128 -9.65 -14.79 -29.41
C ILE A 128 -9.33 -15.53 -28.09
N ALA A 129 -10.03 -16.62 -27.77
CA ALA A 129 -9.80 -17.40 -26.55
C ALA A 129 -8.84 -18.60 -26.73
N ASP A 130 -8.49 -19.00 -27.95
CA ASP A 130 -7.75 -20.26 -28.20
C ASP A 130 -6.28 -20.11 -28.62
N LEU A 131 -5.75 -18.88 -28.72
CA LEU A 131 -4.38 -18.64 -29.19
C LEU A 131 -3.33 -18.46 -28.09
N GLN A 132 -3.69 -18.61 -26.80
CA GLN A 132 -2.71 -18.55 -25.69
C GLN A 132 -2.41 -19.90 -25.03
N ALA A 133 -3.01 -21.00 -25.52
CA ALA A 133 -2.71 -22.35 -25.05
C ALA A 133 -1.51 -23.02 -25.77
N GLN A 134 -0.96 -22.39 -26.81
CA GLN A 134 0.12 -22.99 -27.63
C GLN A 134 1.53 -22.47 -27.30
N ASN A 135 1.67 -21.42 -26.48
CA ASN A 135 2.98 -20.84 -26.14
C ASN A 135 3.62 -21.40 -24.85
N ILE A 136 2.98 -22.33 -24.14
CA ILE A 136 3.52 -22.90 -22.89
C ILE A 136 4.31 -24.20 -23.13
N ALA A 137 4.27 -24.77 -24.34
CA ALA A 137 4.93 -26.05 -24.65
C ALA A 137 6.36 -25.91 -25.26
N SER A 138 6.82 -24.71 -25.61
CA SER A 138 8.11 -24.53 -26.32
C SER A 138 9.28 -24.08 -25.43
N GLU A 139 9.06 -23.65 -24.19
CA GLU A 139 10.15 -23.15 -23.32
C GLU A 139 10.74 -24.20 -22.35
N THR A 140 10.19 -25.41 -22.26
CA THR A 140 10.71 -26.47 -21.38
C THR A 140 11.72 -27.43 -22.04
N LYS A 141 12.12 -27.19 -23.30
CA LYS A 141 13.18 -27.94 -23.99
C LYS A 141 14.52 -27.20 -24.16
N ALA A 142 14.59 -25.90 -23.86
CA ALA A 142 15.81 -25.12 -24.11
C ALA A 142 16.75 -24.95 -22.88
N VAL A 143 16.33 -25.39 -21.68
CA VAL A 143 17.13 -25.25 -20.44
C VAL A 143 17.89 -26.53 -20.07
N THR A 144 17.63 -27.66 -20.72
CA THR A 144 18.22 -28.96 -20.36
C THR A 144 19.49 -29.34 -21.14
N ASP A 145 20.02 -28.48 -22.02
CA ASP A 145 21.22 -28.78 -22.84
C ASP A 145 22.48 -27.98 -22.49
N LYS A 146 22.47 -27.15 -21.42
CA LYS A 146 23.65 -26.37 -20.98
C LYS A 146 24.38 -26.92 -19.75
N ALA A 147 24.04 -28.11 -19.26
CA ALA A 147 24.58 -28.67 -18.02
C ALA A 147 25.72 -29.70 -18.19
N GLN A 148 26.28 -29.94 -19.39
CA GLN A 148 27.26 -31.03 -19.61
C GLN A 148 28.63 -30.69 -20.22
N SER A 149 29.07 -29.42 -20.34
CA SER A 149 30.40 -29.10 -20.91
C SER A 149 31.35 -28.25 -20.03
N SER A 150 31.40 -28.45 -18.71
CA SER A 150 32.44 -27.79 -17.89
C SER A 150 32.84 -28.60 -16.65
N LYS A 151 33.49 -29.76 -16.83
CA LYS A 151 34.26 -30.42 -15.76
C LYS A 151 35.15 -31.57 -16.29
N LYS A 152 36.21 -31.26 -17.04
CA LYS A 152 37.38 -32.16 -17.14
C LYS A 152 38.58 -31.42 -17.73
N GLU A 153 39.42 -30.83 -16.86
CA GLU A 153 40.88 -30.70 -17.03
C GLU A 153 41.43 -29.80 -15.92
N LEU A 154 42.19 -30.38 -14.99
CA LEU A 154 43.27 -29.73 -14.23
C LEU A 154 44.12 -30.85 -13.58
N LYS A 155 45.33 -31.03 -14.11
CA LYS A 155 46.39 -31.93 -13.61
C LYS A 155 46.88 -31.45 -12.22
N PRO A 156 47.30 -32.33 -11.31
CA PRO A 156 48.12 -31.93 -10.17
C PRO A 156 49.61 -32.16 -10.49
N GLU A 157 50.40 -31.09 -10.55
CA GLU A 157 51.87 -31.17 -10.52
C GLU A 157 52.43 -30.85 -9.13
N SER A 158 53.34 -31.73 -8.70
CA SER A 158 54.45 -31.55 -7.76
C SER A 158 54.20 -31.60 -6.25
N ARG A 159 54.79 -32.63 -5.63
CA ARG A 159 55.74 -32.46 -4.52
C ARG A 159 56.71 -33.64 -4.47
N LYS A 160 57.96 -33.37 -4.84
CA LYS A 160 59.12 -34.23 -4.59
C LYS A 160 59.30 -34.43 -3.08
N GLY A 161 59.24 -35.67 -2.62
CA GLY A 161 59.76 -36.10 -1.32
C GLY A 161 61.03 -36.93 -1.54
N LYS A 162 62.13 -36.48 -0.93
CA LYS A 162 63.41 -37.21 -0.82
C LYS A 162 63.22 -38.51 -0.04
N LYS A 163 63.70 -39.63 -0.57
CA LYS A 163 64.66 -40.56 0.07
C LYS A 163 65.02 -41.66 -0.92
#